data_AF-A0A851G225-F1
#
_entry.id   AF-A0A851G225-F1
#
_cell.length_a   1.000
_cell.length_b   1.000
_cell.length_c   1.000
_cell.angle_alpha   90.00
_cell.angle_beta   90.00
_cell.angle_gamma   90.00
#
_symmetry.space_group_name_H-M   'P 1'
#
loop_
_entity.id
_entity.type
_entity.pdbx_description
1 polymer ?
#
loop_
_entity_poly.entity_id
_entity_poly.type
_entity_poly.pdbx_seq_one_letter_code
_entity_poly.pdbx_strand_id
1 'polypeptide(L)' 'MSTELHRWRKGATTDEWAQLAKLANTTPGYLDQIAYGNRRASPEMASAIEDATKKFHRQDPVLKESLVFASPRNTAA' A
#
# COMPACT_ATOMS: atom_id res chain seq x y z
N MET A 1 -5.69 13.68 -3.68
CA MET A 1 -5.65 12.30 -4.18
C MET A 1 -5.11 11.40 -3.09
N SER A 2 -5.95 10.59 -2.46
CA SER A 2 -5.53 9.56 -1.49
C SER A 2 -5.59 8.21 -2.20
N THR A 3 -4.49 7.45 -2.23
CA THR A 3 -4.49 6.06 -2.72
C THR A 3 -5.25 5.18 -1.73
N GLU A 4 -5.81 4.04 -2.18
CA GLU A 4 -6.42 3.06 -1.26
C GLU A 4 -5.44 2.58 -0.19
N LEU A 5 -4.16 2.50 -0.55
CA LEU A 5 -3.09 2.15 0.40
C LEU A 5 -2.87 3.23 1.45
N HIS A 6 -3.02 4.51 1.10
CA HIS A 6 -2.99 5.60 2.08
C HIS A 6 -4.18 5.54 3.05
N ARG A 7 -5.38 5.17 2.56
CA ARG A 7 -6.53 4.89 3.43
C ARG A 7 -6.20 3.75 4.39
N TRP A 8 -5.66 2.66 3.87
CA TRP A 8 -5.29 1.49 4.69
C TRP A 8 -4.23 1.84 5.74
N ARG A 9 -3.21 2.62 5.37
CA ARG A 9 -2.17 3.10 6.30
C ARG A 9 -2.75 3.87 7.48
N LYS A 10 -3.77 4.71 7.24
CA LYS A 10 -4.42 5.53 8.27
C LYS A 10 -5.32 4.72 9.21
N GLY A 11 -5.92 3.63 8.73
CA GLY A 11 -6.72 2.72 9.54
C GLY A 11 -5.89 1.70 10.31
N ALA A 12 -4.65 1.44 9.87
CA ALA A 12 -3.75 0.45 10.45
C ALA A 12 -2.97 1.00 11.64
N THR A 13 -2.79 0.15 12.64
CA THR A 13 -1.75 0.34 13.66
C THR A 13 -0.35 0.20 13.05
N THR A 14 0.67 0.72 13.74
CA THR A 14 2.07 0.58 13.31
C THR A 14 2.49 -0.89 13.19
N ASP A 15 1.97 -1.76 14.06
CA ASP A 15 2.24 -3.20 14.03
C ASP A 15 1.58 -3.88 12.82
N GLU A 16 0.30 -3.60 12.55
CA GLU A 16 -0.38 -4.09 11.34
C GLU A 16 0.31 -3.62 10.07
N TRP A 17 0.83 -2.39 10.04
CA TRP A 17 1.59 -1.87 8.92
C TRP A 17 2.94 -2.60 8.73
N ALA A 18 3.64 -2.89 9.83
CA ALA A 18 4.87 -3.66 9.79
C ALA A 18 4.62 -5.11 9.36
N GLN A 19 3.53 -5.71 9.83
CA GLN A 19 3.10 -7.04 9.43
C GLN A 19 2.70 -7.09 7.95
N LEU A 20 1.97 -6.08 7.45
CA LEU A 20 1.62 -5.97 6.05
C LEU A 20 2.87 -5.92 5.17
N ALA A 21 3.85 -5.09 5.55
CA ALA A 21 5.13 -5.00 4.83
C ALA A 21 5.85 -6.35 4.79
N LYS A 22 5.92 -7.06 5.92
CA LYS A 22 6.52 -8.40 6.00
C LYS A 22 5.80 -9.41 5.11
N LEU A 23 4.47 -9.39 5.09
CA LEU A 23 3.65 -10.29 4.27
C LEU A 23 3.78 -10.00 2.77
N ALA A 24 3.90 -8.72 2.41
CA ALA A 24 4.12 -8.28 1.03
C ALA A 24 5.61 -8.33 0.60
N ASN A 25 6.46 -9.00 1.39
CA ASN A 25 7.90 -9.13 1.17
C ASN A 25 8.60 -7.79 0.89
N THR A 26 8.27 -6.77 1.68
CA THR A 26 8.79 -5.40 1.56
C THR A 26 9.09 -4.81 2.93
N THR A 27 9.53 -3.56 2.97
CA THR A 27 9.77 -2.83 4.22
C THR A 27 8.67 -1.80 4.49
N PRO A 28 8.39 -1.46 5.77
CA PRO A 28 7.38 -0.46 6.11
C PRO A 28 7.64 0.88 5.42
N GLY A 29 8.91 1.28 5.27
CA GLY A 29 9.30 2.52 4.60
C GLY A 29 9.09 2.49 3.09
N TYR A 30 9.36 1.35 2.43
CA TYR A 30 9.05 1.20 1.00
C TYR A 30 7.55 1.24 0.75
N LEU A 31 6.79 0.55 1.61
CA LEU A 31 5.34 0.55 1.56
C LEU A 31 4.76 1.95 1.81
N ASP A 32 5.40 2.74 2.69
CA ASP A 32 5.07 4.14 2.93
C ASP A 32 5.26 5.00 1.68
N GLN A 33 6.37 4.83 0.97
CA GLN A 33 6.59 5.51 -0.31
C GLN A 33 5.48 5.22 -1.33
N ILE A 34 4.96 3.99 -1.38
CA ILE A 34 3.83 3.64 -2.25
C ILE A 34 2.54 4.30 -1.73
N ALA A 35 2.27 4.20 -0.43
CA ALA A 35 1.07 4.76 0.19
C ALA A 35 0.96 6.26 -0.06
N TYR A 36 2.05 7.01 0.11
CA TYR A 36 2.06 8.47 -0.10
C TYR A 36 2.18 8.89 -1.58
N GLY A 37 2.25 7.93 -2.51
CA GLY A 37 2.34 8.18 -3.95
C GLY A 37 3.71 8.67 -4.42
N ASN A 38 4.74 8.49 -3.59
CA ASN A 38 6.14 8.79 -3.93
C ASN A 38 6.75 7.71 -4.85
N ARG A 39 6.20 6.49 -4.80
CA ARG A 39 6.56 5.38 -5.68
C ARG A 39 5.32 4.67 -6.21
N ARG A 40 5.47 4.06 -7.37
CA ARG A 40 4.50 3.14 -7.96
C ARG A 40 4.87 1.70 -7.59
N ALA A 41 3.89 0.91 -7.18
CA ALA A 41 4.09 -0.51 -6.96
C ALA A 41 4.20 -1.24 -8.32
N SER A 42 5.14 -2.17 -8.45
CA SER A 42 5.15 -3.11 -9.57
C SER A 42 3.92 -4.03 -9.50
N PRO A 43 3.44 -4.60 -10.61
CA PRO A 43 2.28 -5.51 -10.61
C PRO A 43 2.39 -6.66 -9.62
N GLU A 44 3.57 -7.28 -9.51
CA GLU A 44 3.84 -8.35 -8.55
C GLU A 44 3.73 -7.87 -7.09
N MET A 45 4.30 -6.70 -6.79
CA MET A 45 4.23 -6.11 -5.45
C MET A 45 2.81 -5.67 -5.11
N ALA A 46 2.08 -5.14 -6.08
CA ALA A 46 0.67 -4.78 -5.91
C ALA A 46 -0.19 -6.02 -5.61
N SER A 47 0.05 -7.13 -6.29
CA SER A 47 -0.60 -8.41 -5.97
C SER A 47 -0.23 -8.90 -4.57
N ALA A 48 1.04 -8.82 -4.19
CA ALA A 48 1.49 -9.22 -2.85
C ALA A 48 0.85 -8.36 -1.75
N ILE A 49 0.71 -7.04 -1.97
CA ILE A 49 0.01 -6.13 -1.05
C ILE A 49 -1.48 -6.49 -0.98
N GLU A 50 -2.14 -6.72 -2.11
CA GLU A 50 -3.55 -7.14 -2.13
C GLU A 50 -3.76 -8.43 -1.32
N ASP A 51 -2.97 -9.48 -1.59
CA ASP A 51 -3.06 -10.76 -0.88
C ASP A 51 -2.70 -10.64 0.60
N ALA A 52 -1.78 -9.74 0.95
CA ALA A 52 -1.46 -9.44 2.34
C ALA A 52 -2.61 -8.70 3.04
N THR A 53 -3.20 -7.68 2.41
CA THR A 53 -4.31 -6.92 3.00
C THR A 53 -5.56 -7.76 3.22
N LYS A 54 -5.83 -8.77 2.38
CA LYS A 54 -6.91 -9.76 2.56
C LYS A 54 -6.80 -10.57 3.85
N LYS A 55 -5.61 -10.66 4.45
CA LYS A 55 -5.38 -11.36 5.72
C LYS A 55 -5.80 -10.54 6.94
N PHE A 56 -6.15 -9.26 6.76
CA PHE A 56 -6.60 -8.38 7.83
C PHE A 56 -8.11 -8.22 7.74
N HIS A 57 -8.83 -8.54 8.80
CA HIS A 57 -10.30 -8.45 8.84
C HIS A 57 -10.82 -7.06 9.23
N ARG A 58 -9.93 -6.19 9.71
CA ARG A 58 -10.29 -4.90 10.31
C ARG A 58 -10.47 -3.78 9.28
N GLN A 59 -9.95 -3.98 8.07
CA GLN A 59 -9.92 -2.97 7.02
C GLN A 59 -10.26 -3.60 5.68
N ASP A 60 -10.94 -2.85 4.83
CA ASP A 60 -11.16 -3.24 3.45
C ASP A 60 -9.80 -3.49 2.75
N PRO A 61 -9.66 -4.62 2.03
CA PRO A 61 -8.47 -4.93 1.26
C PRO A 61 -8.13 -3.82 0.26
N VAL A 62 -6.85 -3.68 -0.06
CA VAL A 62 -6.39 -2.75 -1.10
C VAL A 62 -6.32 -3.51 -2.43
N LEU A 63 -6.92 -2.96 -3.47
CA LEU A 63 -6.85 -3.57 -4.79
C LEU A 63 -5.50 -3.28 -5.46
N LYS A 64 -4.91 -4.32 -6.07
CA LYS A 64 -3.67 -4.16 -6.83
C LYS A 64 -3.79 -3.14 -7.96
N GLU A 65 -4.97 -3.03 -8.57
CA GLU A 65 -5.24 -2.06 -9.64
C GLU A 65 -5.11 -0.62 -9.13
N SER A 66 -5.52 -0.36 -7.89
CA SER A 66 -5.36 0.94 -7.22
C SER A 66 -3.89 1.31 -7.02
N LEU A 67 -3.02 0.32 -6.84
CA LEU A 67 -1.58 0.49 -6.63
C LEU A 67 -0.83 0.62 -7.95
N VAL A 68 -1.20 -0.19 -8.94
CA VAL A 68 -0.57 -0.19 -10.27
C VAL A 68 -1.03 1.01 -11.06
N PHE A 69 -2.30 1.41 -11.02
CA PHE A 69 -2.81 2.55 -11.78
C PHE A 69 -2.86 3.85 -10.98
N ALA A 70 -2.27 3.87 -9.78
CA ALA A 70 -2.10 5.09 -8.99
C ALA A 70 -1.41 6.17 -9.83
N SER A 71 -2.05 7.33 -9.94
CA SER A 71 -1.40 8.51 -10.50
C SER A 71 -0.23 8.89 -9.59
N PRO A 72 1.00 9.03 -10.14
CA PRO A 72 2.12 9.57 -9.37
C PRO A 72 1.72 10.93 -8.81
N ARG A 73 2.22 11.26 -7.61
CA ARG A 73 2.05 12.61 -7.07
C ARG A 73 2.73 13.58 -8.03
N ASN A 74 1.93 14.33 -8.80
CA ASN A 74 2.42 15.46 -9.60
C ASN A 74 2.92 16.53 -8.62
N THR A 75 4.16 16.39 -8.19
CA THR A 75 4.91 17.43 -7.48
C THR A 75 5.84 18.04 -8.52
N ALA A 76 5.25 18.63 -9.56
CA ALA A 76 5.94 19.65 -10.36
C ALA A 76 5.93 20.90 -9.47
N ALA A 77 7.01 21.10 -8.74
CA ALA A 77 7.34 22.33 -8.03
C ALA A 77 8.43 23.05 -8.81
#